data_AF-A0A2B4SV96-F1
#
_entry.id   AF-A0A2B4SV96-F1
#
_cell.length_a   1.000
_cell.length_b   1.000
_cell.length_c   1.000
_cell.angle_alpha   90.00
_cell.angle_beta   90.00
_cell.angle_gamma   90.00
#
_symmetry.space_group_name_H-M   'P 1'
#
loop_
_entity.id
_entity.type
_entity.pdbx_description
1 polymer ?
#
loop_
_entity_poly.entity_id
_entity_poly.type
_entity_poly.pdbx_seq_one_letter_code
_entity_poly.pdbx_strand_id
1 'polypeptide(L)'
;MRGTIFMESATHSSTNEKSNYANLCRFLVEVGPLVLCEIFNKVCPPGNLYTVLVDTKNYEKLRTLRKKRVLSYSQWRKLYPVVRLTVSSKDFDSSLVLLLLSNIFGVTLPTSGWNSIPLINDKSPRADITRVKILRDKVYSHAADDSIEGELFNSYWCDIKDTFLRIRGAWSEDAINDFKPVCMDADQEKLYRECLKEWLKDDDFITDESHEQGTIKKARKKEDMDGSMEISGEKLGMEGMPSAGILFHNMTPYLCYNKVSFLVFASYVNLFKQLSATHKNELVFDNALEKV
;
A
#
# COMPACT_ATOMS: atom_id res chain seq x y z
N MET A 1 33.88 -46.76 -20.84
CA MET A 1 32.92 -46.52 -19.75
C MET A 1 32.72 -45.01 -19.63
N ARG A 2 31.58 -44.49 -20.11
CA ARG A 2 31.16 -43.10 -19.85
C ARG A 2 30.16 -43.15 -18.70
N GLY A 3 30.57 -42.70 -17.52
CA GLY A 3 29.67 -42.46 -16.41
C GLY A 3 29.28 -40.99 -16.41
N THR A 4 28.07 -40.68 -16.86
CA THR A 4 27.41 -39.40 -16.57
C THR A 4 26.72 -39.52 -15.22
N ILE A 5 27.19 -38.74 -14.25
CA ILE A 5 26.60 -38.60 -12.93
C ILE A 5 25.35 -37.73 -13.06
N PHE A 6 24.20 -38.25 -12.61
CA PHE A 6 22.95 -37.50 -12.47
C PHE A 6 23.14 -36.37 -11.43
N MET A 7 23.14 -35.12 -11.91
CA MET A 7 22.97 -33.91 -11.10
C MET A 7 21.53 -33.43 -11.23
N GLU A 8 20.56 -34.18 -10.69
CA GLU A 8 19.14 -33.81 -10.81
C GLU A 8 18.40 -33.75 -9.47
N SER A 9 19.07 -34.01 -8.34
CA SER A 9 18.40 -34.00 -7.02
C SER A 9 18.37 -32.62 -6.34
N ALA A 10 19.29 -31.70 -6.65
CA ALA A 10 19.43 -30.44 -5.92
C ALA A 10 18.61 -29.28 -6.52
N THR A 11 18.29 -29.34 -7.82
CA THR A 11 17.54 -28.30 -8.54
C THR A 11 16.06 -28.30 -8.18
N HIS A 12 15.44 -29.48 -7.99
CA HIS A 12 14.02 -29.58 -7.67
C HIS A 12 13.68 -29.08 -6.25
N SER A 13 14.55 -29.33 -5.25
CA SER A 13 14.33 -28.84 -3.87
C SER A 13 14.34 -27.31 -3.82
N SER A 14 15.37 -26.69 -4.42
CA SER A 14 15.52 -25.24 -4.42
C SER A 14 14.40 -24.52 -5.17
N THR A 15 13.92 -25.06 -6.30
CA THR A 15 12.79 -24.46 -7.02
C THR A 15 11.49 -24.54 -6.21
N ASN A 16 11.25 -25.66 -5.51
CA ASN A 16 10.08 -25.81 -4.65
C ASN A 16 10.12 -24.85 -3.45
N GLU A 17 11.30 -24.68 -2.83
CA GLU A 17 11.48 -23.80 -1.68
C GLU A 17 11.31 -22.31 -2.05
N LYS A 18 11.77 -21.90 -3.23
CA LYS A 18 11.49 -20.56 -3.78
C LYS A 18 10.00 -20.33 -4.00
N SER A 19 9.33 -21.31 -4.59
CA SER A 19 7.89 -21.26 -4.82
C SER A 19 7.11 -21.19 -3.50
N ASN A 20 7.55 -21.91 -2.46
CA ASN A 20 6.97 -21.84 -1.12
C ASN A 20 7.03 -20.44 -0.54
N TYR A 21 8.20 -19.80 -0.58
CA TYR A 21 8.39 -18.44 -0.09
C TYR A 21 7.50 -17.45 -0.85
N ALA A 22 7.50 -17.53 -2.19
CA ALA A 22 6.66 -16.67 -3.02
C ALA A 22 5.16 -16.85 -2.71
N ASN A 23 4.71 -18.10 -2.46
CA ASN A 23 3.32 -18.36 -2.11
C ASN A 23 2.91 -17.76 -0.77
N LEU A 24 3.80 -17.74 0.23
CA LEU A 24 3.57 -17.05 1.50
C LEU A 24 3.51 -15.53 1.31
N CYS A 25 4.43 -14.95 0.52
CA CYS A 25 4.38 -13.54 0.14
C CYS A 25 3.04 -13.19 -0.52
N ARG A 26 2.59 -14.01 -1.48
CA ARG A 26 1.30 -13.84 -2.15
C ARG A 26 0.14 -13.91 -1.16
N PHE A 27 0.13 -14.88 -0.26
CA PHE A 27 -0.94 -15.03 0.70
C PHE A 27 -1.07 -13.78 1.58
N LEU A 28 0.04 -13.29 2.10
CA LEU A 28 0.08 -12.06 2.89
C LEU A 28 -0.36 -10.84 2.06
N VAL A 29 0.18 -10.64 0.87
CA VAL A 29 -0.09 -9.46 0.03
C VAL A 29 -1.55 -9.41 -0.46
N GLU A 30 -2.14 -10.54 -0.81
CA GLU A 30 -3.52 -10.57 -1.32
C GLU A 30 -4.58 -10.51 -0.22
N VAL A 31 -4.31 -11.17 0.93
CA VAL A 31 -5.32 -11.40 1.97
C VAL A 31 -5.09 -10.50 3.18
N GLY A 32 -3.84 -10.17 3.49
CA GLY A 32 -3.46 -9.33 4.62
C GLY A 32 -4.11 -7.94 4.65
N PRO A 33 -4.13 -7.15 3.55
CA PRO A 33 -4.82 -5.86 3.52
C PRO A 33 -6.32 -5.96 3.83
N LEU A 34 -6.97 -7.03 3.37
CA LEU A 34 -8.38 -7.30 3.65
C LEU A 34 -8.59 -7.61 5.13
N VAL A 35 -7.70 -8.41 5.74
CA VAL A 35 -7.71 -8.68 7.19
C VAL A 35 -7.54 -7.40 8.01
N LEU A 36 -6.60 -6.53 7.62
CA LEU A 36 -6.42 -5.23 8.28
C LEU A 36 -7.65 -4.33 8.14
N CYS A 37 -8.28 -4.32 6.96
CA CYS A 37 -9.54 -3.61 6.74
C CYS A 37 -10.67 -4.15 7.62
N GLU A 38 -10.77 -5.46 7.84
CA GLU A 38 -11.74 -6.05 8.77
C GLU A 38 -11.49 -5.62 10.22
N ILE A 39 -10.22 -5.56 10.66
CA ILE A 39 -9.88 -5.02 11.99
C ILE A 39 -10.31 -3.55 12.08
N PHE A 40 -10.02 -2.76 11.04
CA PHE A 40 -10.45 -1.37 10.96
C PHE A 40 -11.97 -1.22 11.07
N ASN A 41 -12.73 -2.02 10.32
CA ASN A 41 -14.19 -1.96 10.31
C ASN A 41 -14.83 -2.34 11.66
N LYS A 42 -14.14 -3.13 12.50
CA LYS A 42 -14.57 -3.40 13.88
C LYS A 42 -14.40 -2.17 14.79
N VAL A 43 -13.39 -1.34 14.54
CA VAL A 43 -13.13 -0.11 15.30
C VAL A 43 -13.97 1.05 14.77
N CYS A 44 -14.08 1.17 13.45
CA CYS A 44 -14.84 2.17 12.73
C CYS A 44 -15.81 1.47 11.77
N PRO A 45 -17.03 1.16 12.21
CA PRO A 45 -18.04 0.59 11.32
C PRO A 45 -18.17 1.44 10.04
N PRO A 46 -18.30 0.84 8.83
CA PRO A 46 -18.26 1.59 7.57
C PRO A 46 -19.22 2.78 7.49
N GLY A 47 -20.41 2.67 8.08
CA GLY A 47 -21.39 3.76 8.13
C GLY A 47 -20.95 4.98 8.96
N ASN A 48 -20.00 4.82 9.87
CA ASN A 48 -19.48 5.88 10.74
C ASN A 48 -18.25 6.58 10.14
N LEU A 49 -17.63 6.02 9.10
CA LEU A 49 -16.37 6.52 8.53
C LEU A 49 -16.48 7.98 8.10
N TYR A 50 -17.55 8.32 7.37
CA TYR A 50 -17.78 9.70 6.94
C TYR A 50 -17.87 10.66 8.13
N THR A 51 -18.64 10.30 9.15
CA THR A 51 -18.82 11.11 10.37
C THR A 51 -17.50 11.34 11.10
N VAL A 52 -16.67 10.29 11.22
CA VAL A 52 -15.34 10.38 11.82
C VAL A 52 -14.43 11.33 11.05
N LEU A 53 -14.50 11.33 9.72
CA LEU A 53 -13.66 12.16 8.85
C LEU A 53 -14.09 13.64 8.83
N VAL A 54 -15.38 13.93 8.98
CA VAL A 54 -15.88 15.33 9.03
C VAL A 54 -15.77 15.96 10.41
N ASP A 55 -15.47 15.18 11.46
CA ASP A 55 -15.17 15.73 12.78
C ASP A 55 -13.97 16.69 12.69
N THR A 56 -14.13 17.91 13.20
CA THR A 56 -13.15 18.98 13.08
C THR A 56 -11.80 18.62 13.68
N LYS A 57 -11.76 17.87 14.80
CA LYS A 57 -10.51 17.49 15.45
C LYS A 57 -9.76 16.46 14.60
N ASN A 58 -10.48 15.46 14.09
CA ASN A 58 -9.91 14.43 13.22
C ASN A 58 -9.43 15.03 11.90
N TYR A 59 -10.20 15.94 11.30
CA TYR A 59 -9.83 16.65 10.07
C TYR A 59 -8.53 17.43 10.25
N GLU A 60 -8.39 18.24 11.30
CA GLU A 60 -7.16 19.00 11.54
C GLU A 60 -5.95 18.10 11.86
N LYS A 61 -6.17 16.97 12.55
CA LYS A 61 -5.11 15.98 12.77
C LYS A 61 -4.63 15.37 11.45
N LEU A 62 -5.53 14.92 10.58
CA LEU A 62 -5.20 14.39 9.26
C LEU A 62 -4.53 15.44 8.37
N ARG A 63 -4.99 16.69 8.43
CA ARG A 63 -4.39 17.81 7.71
C ARG A 63 -2.94 18.06 8.16
N THR A 64 -2.68 17.94 9.45
CA THR A 64 -1.33 18.04 10.03
C THR A 64 -0.43 16.90 9.54
N LEU A 65 -0.93 15.65 9.55
CA LEU A 65 -0.20 14.50 9.02
C LEU A 65 0.13 14.65 7.53
N ARG A 66 -0.79 15.24 6.74
CA ARG A 66 -0.53 15.56 5.34
C ARG A 66 0.56 16.63 5.18
N LYS A 67 0.55 17.68 6.00
CA LYS A 67 1.60 18.71 5.98
C LYS A 67 2.98 18.13 6.33
N LYS A 68 3.01 17.18 7.28
CA LYS A 68 4.21 16.42 7.67
C LYS A 68 4.64 15.36 6.65
N ARG A 69 3.90 15.19 5.54
CA ARG A 69 4.14 14.17 4.50
C ARG A 69 4.03 12.71 4.96
N VAL A 70 3.46 12.49 6.15
CA VAL A 70 3.12 11.14 6.66
C VAL A 70 1.88 10.60 5.92
N LEU A 71 0.92 11.48 5.65
CA LEU A 71 -0.25 11.16 4.83
C LEU A 71 -0.05 11.68 3.40
N SER A 72 0.04 10.77 2.43
CA SER A 72 0.30 11.11 1.03
C SER A 72 -0.90 11.81 0.36
N TYR A 73 -0.66 12.43 -0.80
CA TYR A 73 -1.73 13.07 -1.58
C TYR A 73 -2.77 12.06 -2.09
N SER A 74 -2.34 10.87 -2.52
CA SER A 74 -3.23 9.81 -2.99
C SER A 74 -4.12 9.31 -1.85
N GLN A 75 -3.56 9.04 -0.68
CA GLN A 75 -4.32 8.66 0.51
C GLN A 75 -5.29 9.76 0.95
N TRP A 76 -4.86 11.03 0.90
CA TRP A 76 -5.77 12.16 1.18
C TRP A 76 -7.00 12.16 0.27
N ARG A 77 -6.84 11.88 -1.03
CA ARG A 77 -7.95 11.80 -1.97
C ARG A 77 -8.90 10.64 -1.72
N LYS A 78 -8.41 9.54 -1.11
CA LYS A 78 -9.26 8.44 -0.64
C LYS A 78 -10.10 8.85 0.57
N LEU A 79 -9.53 9.64 1.50
CA LEU A 79 -10.25 10.15 2.67
C LEU A 79 -11.25 11.27 2.33
N TYR A 80 -10.86 12.19 1.45
CA TYR A 80 -11.66 13.33 1.03
C TYR A 80 -11.84 13.34 -0.49
N PRO A 81 -12.65 12.40 -1.02
CA PRO A 81 -12.98 12.36 -2.44
C PRO A 81 -13.80 13.59 -2.84
N VAL A 82 -13.83 13.86 -4.15
CA VAL A 82 -14.62 14.97 -4.73
C VAL A 82 -16.10 14.83 -4.36
N VAL A 83 -16.62 13.61 -4.42
CA VAL A 83 -17.96 13.26 -3.93
C VAL A 83 -17.82 12.71 -2.52
N ARG A 84 -18.02 13.53 -1.50
CA ARG A 84 -17.61 13.21 -0.12
C ARG A 84 -18.24 11.95 0.48
N LEU A 85 -19.41 11.55 0.00
CA LEU A 85 -20.14 10.37 0.50
C LEU A 85 -19.64 9.04 -0.10
N THR A 86 -18.67 9.05 -1.03
CA THR A 86 -18.15 7.83 -1.66
C THR A 86 -16.94 7.24 -0.94
N VAL A 87 -16.55 7.78 0.22
CA VAL A 87 -15.41 7.25 0.97
C VAL A 87 -15.71 5.84 1.46
N SER A 88 -14.79 4.91 1.20
CA SER A 88 -14.92 3.51 1.62
C SER A 88 -13.59 3.02 2.19
N SER A 89 -13.66 2.29 3.30
CA SER A 89 -12.49 1.61 3.87
C SER A 89 -11.93 0.52 2.95
N LYS A 90 -12.73 0.04 1.98
CA LYS A 90 -12.30 -0.94 0.97
C LYS A 90 -11.24 -0.41 0.01
N ASP A 91 -11.15 0.91 -0.15
CA ASP A 91 -10.18 1.54 -1.04
C ASP A 91 -8.85 1.86 -0.33
N PHE A 92 -8.77 1.61 0.99
CA PHE A 92 -7.62 1.95 1.80
C PHE A 92 -6.53 0.88 1.65
N ASP A 93 -5.30 1.34 1.50
CA ASP A 93 -4.12 0.48 1.62
C ASP A 93 -3.80 0.23 3.10
N SER A 94 -2.98 -0.80 3.35
CA SER A 94 -2.59 -1.20 4.70
C SER A 94 -1.99 -0.04 5.51
N SER A 95 -1.16 0.81 4.89
CA SER A 95 -0.56 1.95 5.57
C SER A 95 -1.58 3.00 5.97
N LEU A 96 -2.55 3.34 5.10
CA LEU A 96 -3.62 4.24 5.46
C LEU A 96 -4.48 3.69 6.60
N VAL A 97 -4.81 2.39 6.56
CA VAL A 97 -5.55 1.72 7.63
C VAL A 97 -4.83 1.85 8.97
N LEU A 98 -3.55 1.49 9.02
CA LEU A 98 -2.74 1.53 10.24
C LEU A 98 -2.55 2.98 10.73
N LEU A 99 -2.33 3.93 9.83
CA LEU A 99 -2.22 5.35 10.15
C LEU A 99 -3.48 5.86 10.84
N LEU A 100 -4.67 5.54 10.31
CA LEU A 100 -5.94 5.94 10.91
C LEU A 100 -6.15 5.28 12.28
N LEU A 101 -5.87 3.99 12.42
CA LEU A 101 -5.99 3.26 13.69
C LEU A 101 -5.15 3.88 14.79
N SER A 102 -3.89 4.22 14.48
CA SER A 102 -2.98 4.87 15.43
C SER A 102 -3.41 6.30 15.76
N ASN A 103 -3.63 7.11 14.72
CA ASN A 103 -3.77 8.56 14.90
C ASN A 103 -5.19 9.00 15.26
N ILE A 104 -6.22 8.35 14.72
CA ILE A 104 -7.61 8.76 14.96
C ILE A 104 -8.23 7.93 16.07
N PHE A 105 -7.96 6.63 16.12
CA PHE A 105 -8.58 5.71 17.07
C PHE A 105 -7.70 5.36 18.27
N GLY A 106 -6.48 5.88 18.34
CA GLY A 106 -5.58 5.70 19.49
C GLY A 106 -5.11 4.25 19.69
N VAL A 107 -5.20 3.40 18.66
CA VAL A 107 -4.71 2.02 18.72
C VAL A 107 -3.18 2.06 18.69
N THR A 108 -2.55 1.74 19.81
CA THR A 108 -1.09 1.62 19.87
C THR A 108 -0.62 0.51 18.94
N LEU A 109 0.02 0.90 17.83
CA LEU A 109 0.65 -0.04 16.93
C LEU A 109 1.92 -0.58 17.57
N PRO A 110 2.25 -1.87 17.40
CA PRO A 110 3.53 -2.39 17.86
C PRO A 110 4.66 -1.73 17.06
N THR A 111 5.66 -1.21 17.77
CA THR A 111 6.82 -0.46 17.26
C THR A 111 7.93 -1.34 16.66
N SER A 112 7.62 -2.57 16.27
CA SER A 112 8.55 -3.66 15.96
C SER A 112 9.12 -4.36 17.20
N GLY A 113 9.12 -5.70 17.16
CA GLY A 113 9.66 -6.56 18.21
C GLY A 113 8.76 -7.76 18.51
N TRP A 114 9.33 -8.97 18.43
CA TRP A 114 8.68 -10.23 18.78
C TRP A 114 8.35 -10.39 20.28
N ASN A 115 8.67 -9.37 21.09
CA ASN A 115 8.77 -9.45 22.55
C ASN A 115 7.41 -9.55 23.27
N SER A 116 6.28 -9.55 22.55
CA SER A 116 4.98 -9.82 23.14
C SER A 116 4.04 -10.48 22.13
N ILE A 117 4.16 -11.80 21.95
CA ILE A 117 3.13 -12.59 21.27
C ILE A 117 1.81 -12.41 22.03
N PRO A 118 0.75 -11.89 21.39
CA PRO A 118 -0.50 -11.64 22.10
C PRO A 118 -1.15 -12.93 22.57
N LEU A 119 -1.74 -12.92 23.77
CA LEU A 119 -2.43 -14.08 24.36
C LEU A 119 -3.49 -14.64 23.41
N ILE A 120 -3.59 -15.97 23.30
CA ILE A 120 -4.49 -16.61 22.32
C ILE A 120 -5.95 -16.14 22.42
N ASN A 121 -6.45 -15.77 23.59
CA ASN A 121 -7.83 -15.31 23.78
C ASN A 121 -8.03 -13.79 23.58
N ASP A 122 -6.94 -13.02 23.41
CA ASP A 122 -7.02 -11.58 23.20
C ASP A 122 -7.46 -11.24 21.77
N LYS A 123 -8.70 -10.81 21.63
CA LYS A 123 -9.34 -10.40 20.36
C LYS A 123 -9.36 -8.87 20.16
N SER A 124 -8.50 -8.14 20.88
CA SER A 124 -8.39 -6.70 20.70
C SER A 124 -7.80 -6.35 19.32
N PRO A 125 -8.18 -5.21 18.72
CA PRO A 125 -7.59 -4.74 17.45
C PRO A 125 -6.06 -4.68 17.49
N ARG A 126 -5.49 -4.22 18.62
CA ARG A 126 -4.04 -4.18 18.82
C ARG A 126 -3.43 -5.58 18.74
N ALA A 127 -3.99 -6.56 19.44
CA ALA A 127 -3.49 -7.92 19.42
C ALA A 127 -3.57 -8.55 18.03
N ASP A 128 -4.68 -8.35 17.32
CA ASP A 128 -4.86 -8.89 15.97
C ASP A 128 -3.90 -8.25 14.95
N ILE A 129 -3.68 -6.93 15.01
CA ILE A 129 -2.66 -6.25 14.18
C ILE A 129 -1.26 -6.79 14.50
N THR A 130 -0.93 -6.98 15.78
CA THR A 130 0.36 -7.52 16.20
C THR A 130 0.58 -8.93 15.65
N ARG A 131 -0.44 -9.81 15.62
CA ARG A 131 -0.33 -11.15 15.03
C ARG A 131 -0.02 -11.09 13.54
N VAL A 132 -0.74 -10.26 12.79
CA VAL A 132 -0.51 -10.08 11.35
C VAL A 132 0.91 -9.58 11.09
N LYS A 133 1.38 -8.60 11.86
CA LYS A 133 2.75 -8.07 11.74
C LYS A 133 3.81 -9.11 12.07
N ILE A 134 3.67 -9.87 13.16
CA ILE A 134 4.62 -10.94 13.52
C ILE A 134 4.73 -11.97 12.39
N LEU A 135 3.60 -12.41 11.82
CA LEU A 135 3.62 -13.39 10.72
C LEU A 135 4.28 -12.82 9.46
N ARG A 136 3.94 -11.57 9.11
CA ARG A 136 4.58 -10.87 8.00
C ARG A 136 6.09 -10.78 8.19
N ASP A 137 6.54 -10.39 9.37
CA ASP A 137 7.96 -10.21 9.67
C ASP A 137 8.71 -11.55 9.67
N LYS A 138 8.08 -12.63 10.16
CA LYS A 138 8.60 -14.00 10.05
C LYS A 138 8.75 -14.47 8.61
N VAL A 139 7.76 -14.21 7.75
CA VAL A 139 7.90 -14.53 6.32
C VAL A 139 9.00 -13.67 5.71
N TYR A 140 9.03 -12.37 6.01
CA TYR A 140 10.03 -11.46 5.46
C TYR A 140 11.47 -11.78 5.89
N SER A 141 11.72 -12.43 7.03
CA SER A 141 13.08 -12.82 7.42
C SER A 141 13.75 -13.79 6.43
N HIS A 142 12.97 -14.43 5.56
CA HIS A 142 13.48 -15.29 4.48
C HIS A 142 13.75 -14.55 3.16
N ALA A 143 13.60 -13.23 3.12
CA ALA A 143 13.80 -12.44 1.91
C ALA A 143 15.23 -12.51 1.35
N ALA A 144 16.24 -12.75 2.19
CA ALA A 144 17.63 -12.89 1.76
C ALA A 144 17.89 -14.21 1.03
N ASP A 145 17.27 -15.28 1.51
CA ASP A 145 17.44 -16.64 0.97
C ASP A 145 16.46 -16.92 -0.19
N ASP A 146 15.41 -16.09 -0.32
CA ASP A 146 14.35 -16.21 -1.32
C ASP A 146 13.68 -17.59 -1.33
N SER A 147 13.76 -18.33 -0.21
CA SER A 147 13.40 -19.74 -0.15
C SER A 147 12.98 -20.16 1.26
N ILE A 148 12.03 -21.09 1.34
CA ILE A 148 11.53 -21.67 2.59
C ILE A 148 11.32 -23.19 2.42
N GLU A 149 11.92 -23.97 3.32
CA GLU A 149 11.76 -25.42 3.41
C GLU A 149 10.30 -25.84 3.63
N GLY A 150 9.93 -27.01 3.09
CA GLY A 150 8.53 -27.46 3.07
C GLY A 150 7.85 -27.56 4.43
N GLU A 151 8.55 -28.03 5.47
CA GLU A 151 7.99 -28.13 6.83
C GLU A 151 7.68 -26.75 7.42
N LEU A 152 8.63 -25.80 7.28
CA LEU A 152 8.46 -24.44 7.76
C LEU A 152 7.37 -23.68 6.96
N PHE A 153 7.32 -23.91 5.65
CA PHE A 153 6.26 -23.40 4.79
C PHE A 153 4.86 -23.83 5.28
N ASN A 154 4.66 -25.12 5.53
CA ASN A 154 3.37 -25.63 6.00
C ASN A 154 2.97 -25.03 7.34
N SER A 155 3.94 -24.88 8.26
CA SER A 155 3.73 -24.24 9.56
C SER A 155 3.27 -22.78 9.39
N TYR A 156 4.00 -21.97 8.62
CA TYR A 156 3.63 -20.57 8.36
C TYR A 156 2.30 -20.44 7.62
N TRP A 157 2.04 -21.31 6.65
CA TRP A 157 0.79 -21.32 5.92
C TRP A 157 -0.41 -21.54 6.85
N CYS A 158 -0.32 -22.52 7.75
CA CYS A 158 -1.34 -22.79 8.77
C CYS A 158 -1.49 -21.62 9.74
N ASP A 159 -0.39 -21.10 10.30
CA ASP A 159 -0.42 -19.97 11.24
C ASP A 159 -1.08 -18.72 10.62
N ILE A 160 -0.77 -18.41 9.35
CA ILE A 160 -1.39 -17.32 8.60
C ILE A 160 -2.88 -17.59 8.41
N LYS A 161 -3.23 -18.79 7.93
CA LYS A 161 -4.61 -19.18 7.67
C LYS A 161 -5.47 -19.09 8.94
N ASP A 162 -5.00 -19.66 10.05
CA ASP A 162 -5.71 -19.66 11.32
C ASP A 162 -5.86 -18.24 11.89
N THR A 163 -4.81 -17.43 11.79
CA THR A 163 -4.86 -16.01 12.20
C THR A 163 -5.89 -15.25 11.36
N PHE A 164 -5.92 -15.46 10.05
CA PHE A 164 -6.86 -14.79 9.16
C PHE A 164 -8.31 -15.26 9.39
N LEU A 165 -8.54 -16.57 9.58
CA LEU A 165 -9.85 -17.13 9.93
C LEU A 165 -10.36 -16.63 11.28
N ARG A 166 -9.48 -16.45 12.26
CA ARG A 166 -9.82 -15.88 13.57
C ARG A 166 -10.28 -14.43 13.46
N ILE A 167 -9.56 -13.62 12.68
CA ILE A 167 -9.84 -12.18 12.54
C ILE A 167 -11.06 -11.94 11.64
N ARG A 168 -11.38 -12.90 10.75
CA ARG A 168 -12.53 -12.92 9.84
C ARG A 168 -13.76 -12.26 10.48
N GLY A 169 -14.19 -11.14 9.89
CA GLY A 169 -15.48 -10.54 10.17
C GLY A 169 -16.55 -11.15 9.27
N ALA A 170 -17.15 -10.32 8.40
CA ALA A 170 -18.18 -10.76 7.44
C ALA A 170 -17.62 -11.41 6.16
N TRP A 171 -16.30 -11.60 6.11
CA TRP A 171 -15.63 -12.20 4.97
C TRP A 171 -15.89 -13.71 4.89
N SER A 172 -16.09 -14.23 3.68
CA SER A 172 -16.28 -15.65 3.41
C SER A 172 -15.11 -16.48 3.94
N GLU A 173 -15.44 -17.41 4.83
CA GLU A 173 -14.57 -18.48 5.27
C GLU A 173 -14.00 -19.26 4.09
N ASP A 174 -14.82 -19.47 3.06
CA ASP A 174 -14.45 -20.18 1.84
C ASP A 174 -13.32 -19.45 1.10
N ALA A 175 -13.35 -18.12 1.03
CA ALA A 175 -12.29 -17.36 0.35
C ALA A 175 -10.90 -17.57 0.96
N ILE A 176 -10.80 -17.70 2.30
CA ILE A 176 -9.53 -18.00 2.99
C ILE A 176 -9.22 -19.50 2.88
N ASN A 177 -10.23 -20.36 2.98
CA ASN A 177 -10.05 -21.81 2.91
C ASN A 177 -9.64 -22.32 1.53
N ASP A 178 -10.16 -21.70 0.48
CA ASP A 178 -9.91 -22.00 -0.92
C ASP A 178 -8.61 -21.38 -1.44
N PHE A 179 -7.96 -20.50 -0.65
CA PHE A 179 -6.64 -20.00 -0.97
C PHE A 179 -5.63 -21.14 -0.90
N LYS A 180 -5.02 -21.47 -2.05
CA LYS A 180 -4.13 -22.63 -2.20
C LYS A 180 -2.81 -22.20 -2.81
N PRO A 181 -1.69 -22.85 -2.46
CA PRO A 181 -0.41 -22.62 -3.13
C PRO A 181 -0.54 -22.89 -4.63
N VAL A 182 0.10 -22.07 -5.46
CA VAL A 182 0.12 -22.26 -6.93
C VAL A 182 1.55 -22.21 -7.44
N CYS A 183 1.76 -22.81 -8.61
CA CYS A 183 2.98 -22.54 -9.38
C CYS A 183 2.86 -21.14 -10.00
N MET A 184 3.84 -20.29 -9.72
CA MET A 184 3.94 -18.94 -10.27
C MET A 184 5.10 -18.87 -11.24
N ASP A 185 5.01 -17.98 -12.22
CA ASP A 185 6.18 -17.63 -13.02
C ASP A 185 7.12 -16.70 -12.23
N ALA A 186 8.36 -16.55 -12.71
CA ALA A 186 9.39 -15.79 -12.01
C ALA A 186 9.03 -14.29 -11.82
N ASP A 187 8.23 -13.72 -12.73
CA ASP A 187 7.81 -12.32 -12.65
C ASP A 187 6.76 -12.13 -11.55
N GLN A 188 5.80 -13.07 -11.45
CA GLN A 188 4.82 -13.12 -10.37
C GLN A 188 5.47 -13.32 -9.00
N GLU A 189 6.41 -14.26 -8.88
CA GLU A 189 7.13 -14.48 -7.63
C GLU A 189 7.86 -13.20 -7.19
N LYS A 190 8.55 -12.55 -8.13
CA LYS A 190 9.24 -11.29 -7.87
C LYS A 190 8.28 -10.18 -7.45
N LEU A 191 7.15 -10.05 -8.14
CA LEU A 191 6.13 -9.05 -7.83
C LEU A 191 5.65 -9.18 -6.39
N TYR A 192 5.26 -10.37 -5.92
CA TYR A 192 4.74 -10.53 -4.57
C TYR A 192 5.80 -10.30 -3.49
N ARG A 193 7.06 -10.64 -3.75
CA ARG A 193 8.18 -10.30 -2.85
C ARG A 193 8.38 -8.81 -2.72
N GLU A 194 8.36 -8.09 -3.84
CA GLU A 194 8.47 -6.63 -3.85
C GLU A 194 7.26 -6.00 -3.14
N CYS A 195 6.04 -6.47 -3.39
CA CYS A 195 4.85 -5.95 -2.72
C CYS A 195 4.87 -6.22 -1.20
N LEU A 196 5.41 -7.36 -0.74
CA LEU A 196 5.62 -7.63 0.69
C LEU A 196 6.66 -6.67 1.29
N LYS A 197 7.77 -6.43 0.58
CA LYS A 197 8.82 -5.51 1.02
C LYS A 197 8.31 -4.07 1.14
N GLU A 198 7.52 -3.60 0.17
CA GLU A 198 6.90 -2.28 0.24
C GLU A 198 5.95 -2.17 1.44
N TRP A 199 5.19 -3.24 1.73
CA TRP A 199 4.32 -3.26 2.90
C TRP A 199 5.08 -3.13 4.24
N LEU A 200 6.33 -3.60 4.34
CA LEU A 200 7.14 -3.36 5.56
C LEU A 200 7.57 -1.89 5.69
N LYS A 201 8.03 -1.27 4.60
CA LYS A 201 8.50 0.13 4.64
C LYS A 201 7.40 1.09 5.08
N ASP A 202 6.19 0.81 4.64
CA ASP A 202 4.98 1.57 4.92
C ASP A 202 4.63 1.65 6.42
N ASP A 203 5.06 0.66 7.23
CA ASP A 203 4.86 0.68 8.68
C ASP A 203 5.78 1.67 9.40
N ASP A 204 7.04 1.80 8.95
CA ASP A 204 8.06 2.63 9.59
C ASP A 204 7.72 4.13 9.50
N PHE A 205 7.03 4.55 8.43
CA PHE A 205 6.58 5.92 8.23
C PHE A 205 5.44 6.34 9.16
N ILE A 206 4.69 5.39 9.72
CA ILE A 206 3.54 5.68 10.59
C ILE A 206 3.98 6.08 11.99
N THR A 207 5.19 5.70 12.40
CA THR A 207 5.71 5.85 13.77
C THR A 207 6.56 7.10 14.04
N ASP A 208 6.69 8.05 13.10
CA ASP A 208 7.50 9.25 13.33
C ASP A 208 6.77 10.32 14.20
N GLU A 209 6.61 9.99 15.49
CA GLU A 209 6.51 10.96 16.57
C GLU A 209 7.92 11.31 17.07
N SER A 210 8.64 12.17 16.36
CA SER A 210 9.81 12.85 16.92
C SER A 210 9.52 14.34 17.16
N HIS A 211 9.17 14.62 18.42
CA HIS A 211 9.29 15.87 19.18
C HIS A 211 8.82 17.20 18.58
N GLU A 212 7.66 17.66 19.08
CA GLU A 212 7.43 19.08 19.27
C GLU A 212 7.95 19.48 20.67
N GLN A 213 9.14 20.08 20.73
CA GLN A 213 9.55 20.93 21.85
C GLN A 213 10.15 22.21 21.30
N GLY A 214 9.53 23.34 21.67
CA GLY A 214 9.86 24.65 21.16
C GLY A 214 11.24 25.15 21.58
N THR A 215 11.77 26.06 20.77
CA THR A 215 12.61 27.12 21.31
C THR A 215 12.32 28.41 20.56
N ILE A 216 11.44 29.22 21.14
CA ILE A 216 11.51 30.66 20.97
C ILE A 216 12.84 31.09 21.58
N LYS A 217 13.85 31.34 20.75
CA LYS A 217 14.95 32.25 21.10
C LYS A 217 14.80 33.53 20.29
N LYS A 218 14.09 34.45 20.92
CA LYS A 218 14.11 35.88 20.67
C LYS A 218 15.54 36.38 20.88
N ALA A 219 16.30 36.57 19.82
CA ALA A 219 17.51 37.39 19.87
C ALA A 219 17.12 38.82 19.42
N ARG A 220 16.74 39.66 20.38
CA ARG A 220 16.93 41.11 20.26
C ARG A 220 18.14 41.45 21.13
N LYS A 221 19.24 41.83 20.48
CA LYS A 221 19.92 43.08 20.83
C LYS A 221 20.48 43.70 19.56
N LYS A 222 20.21 44.99 19.49
CA LYS A 222 20.34 45.98 18.43
C LYS A 222 21.75 46.57 18.48
N GLU A 223 22.27 47.00 17.33
CA GLU A 223 23.16 48.15 17.07
C GLU A 223 23.76 47.95 15.67
N ASP A 224 23.88 48.89 14.75
CA ASP A 224 23.18 50.13 14.37
C ASP A 224 23.74 50.50 12.98
N MET A 225 22.92 51.09 12.09
CA MET A 225 23.30 51.93 10.91
C MET A 225 24.05 51.20 9.75
N ASP A 226 23.85 51.41 8.44
CA ASP A 226 23.32 52.49 7.59
C ASP A 226 23.29 51.93 6.14
N GLY A 227 22.54 52.54 5.20
CA GLY A 227 22.78 52.36 3.76
C GLY A 227 21.70 51.71 2.88
N SER A 228 20.68 52.50 2.51
CA SER A 228 20.11 52.73 1.16
C SER A 228 19.86 51.62 0.11
N MET A 229 18.73 51.81 -0.61
CA MET A 229 18.45 51.43 -2.02
C MET A 229 18.22 49.92 -2.29
N GLU A 230 17.29 49.46 -3.11
CA GLU A 230 16.45 50.06 -4.15
C GLU A 230 15.30 49.07 -4.46
N ILE A 231 14.13 49.57 -4.85
CA ILE A 231 13.02 48.76 -5.37
C ILE A 231 13.23 48.61 -6.87
N SER A 232 13.31 47.38 -7.38
CA SER A 232 12.98 47.09 -8.78
C SER A 232 12.23 45.76 -8.87
N GLY A 233 11.09 45.80 -9.55
CA GLY A 233 10.26 44.63 -9.81
C GLY A 233 10.62 44.01 -11.15
N GLU A 234 10.54 42.68 -11.22
CA GLU A 234 10.48 41.90 -12.45
C GLU A 234 9.68 40.62 -12.13
N LYS A 235 8.40 40.56 -12.54
CA LYS A 235 7.86 40.04 -13.80
C LYS A 235 7.81 38.51 -13.84
N LEU A 236 6.57 38.02 -13.76
CA LEU A 236 6.15 36.64 -13.98
C LEU A 236 6.52 36.19 -15.41
N GLY A 237 7.44 35.23 -15.50
CA GLY A 237 7.72 34.45 -16.70
C GLY A 237 7.10 33.06 -16.55
N MET A 238 6.08 32.78 -17.35
CA MET A 238 5.52 31.46 -17.58
C MET A 238 6.31 30.76 -18.68
N GLU A 239 7.13 29.75 -18.37
CA GLU A 239 7.59 28.78 -19.37
C GLU A 239 7.87 27.40 -18.76
N GLY A 240 7.39 26.35 -19.45
CA GLY A 240 8.00 25.01 -19.41
C GLY A 240 7.29 23.93 -18.60
N MET A 241 6.14 23.43 -19.06
CA MET A 241 5.70 22.07 -18.70
C MET A 241 6.60 21.05 -19.41
N PRO A 242 7.21 20.07 -18.72
CA PRO A 242 7.86 18.96 -19.39
C PRO A 242 6.82 17.93 -19.86
N SER A 243 6.98 17.54 -21.12
CA SER A 243 6.14 16.69 -21.96
C SER A 243 5.65 15.38 -21.34
N ALA A 244 4.43 14.99 -21.71
CA ALA A 244 3.68 13.79 -21.30
C ALA A 244 4.33 12.42 -21.61
N GLY A 245 5.55 12.38 -22.14
CA GLY A 245 6.27 11.15 -22.49
C GLY A 245 7.03 10.48 -21.34
N ILE A 246 7.35 11.21 -20.26
CA ILE A 246 8.18 10.67 -19.15
C ILE A 246 7.32 9.97 -18.08
N LEU A 247 6.00 10.16 -18.10
CA LEU A 247 5.08 9.58 -17.10
C LEU A 247 4.69 8.11 -17.34
N PHE A 248 5.00 7.52 -18.49
CA PHE A 248 4.59 6.15 -18.81
C PHE A 248 5.56 5.06 -18.37
N HIS A 249 6.82 5.39 -18.03
CA HIS A 249 7.81 4.38 -17.64
C HIS A 249 7.86 4.05 -16.14
N ASN A 250 7.12 4.78 -15.30
CA ASN A 250 7.12 4.60 -13.84
C ASN A 250 5.75 4.14 -13.27
N MET A 251 4.83 3.69 -14.14
CA MET A 251 3.47 3.30 -13.70
C MET A 251 3.32 1.80 -13.40
N THR A 252 4.36 1.00 -13.65
CA THR A 252 4.34 -0.46 -13.50
C THR A 252 4.34 -1.01 -12.06
N PRO A 253 4.77 -0.30 -10.99
CA PRO A 253 4.60 -0.81 -9.63
C PRO A 253 3.20 -0.57 -9.05
N TYR A 254 2.40 0.35 -9.62
CA TYR A 254 1.17 0.85 -8.99
C TYR A 254 -0.08 -0.02 -9.22
N LEU A 255 0.03 -1.10 -10.00
CA LEU A 255 -1.09 -2.01 -10.25
C LEU A 255 -1.20 -3.14 -9.21
N CYS A 256 -0.30 -3.23 -8.22
CA CYS A 256 -0.31 -4.35 -7.25
C CYS A 256 -1.45 -4.31 -6.23
N TYR A 257 -2.26 -3.24 -6.15
CA TYR A 257 -3.14 -3.04 -4.99
C TYR A 257 -4.66 -3.11 -5.21
N ASN A 258 -5.16 -3.44 -6.40
CA ASN A 258 -6.61 -3.61 -6.58
C ASN A 258 -6.96 -4.61 -7.69
N LYS A 259 -7.28 -5.86 -7.34
CA LYS A 259 -7.91 -6.83 -8.27
C LYS A 259 -9.25 -6.32 -8.82
N VAL A 260 -9.91 -5.37 -8.17
CA VAL A 260 -11.13 -4.71 -8.70
C VAL A 260 -10.79 -3.69 -9.80
N SER A 261 -9.55 -3.19 -9.87
CA SER A 261 -9.17 -2.18 -10.85
C SER A 261 -8.66 -2.76 -12.17
N PHE A 262 -8.24 -4.02 -12.25
CA PHE A 262 -7.72 -4.55 -13.53
C PHE A 262 -8.82 -4.71 -14.60
N LEU A 263 -10.02 -5.13 -14.21
CA LEU A 263 -11.18 -5.20 -15.13
C LEU A 263 -11.73 -3.81 -15.47
N VAL A 264 -11.70 -2.87 -14.51
CA VAL A 264 -12.13 -1.49 -14.73
C VAL A 264 -11.11 -0.76 -15.62
N PHE A 265 -9.81 -0.96 -15.41
CA PHE A 265 -8.73 -0.40 -16.22
C PHE A 265 -8.72 -1.01 -17.62
N ALA A 266 -8.90 -2.33 -17.77
CA ALA A 266 -9.06 -2.96 -19.08
C ALA A 266 -10.30 -2.44 -19.82
N SER A 267 -11.42 -2.20 -19.11
CA SER A 267 -12.62 -1.59 -19.68
C SER A 267 -12.40 -0.12 -20.06
N TYR A 268 -11.68 0.65 -19.24
CA TYR A 268 -11.37 2.07 -19.50
C TYR A 268 -10.39 2.24 -20.66
N VAL A 269 -9.39 1.36 -20.76
CA VAL A 269 -8.42 1.33 -21.86
C VAL A 269 -9.10 0.90 -23.17
N ASN A 270 -10.06 -0.04 -23.14
CA ASN A 270 -10.86 -0.38 -24.32
C ASN A 270 -11.80 0.75 -24.73
N LEU A 271 -12.45 1.43 -23.78
CA LEU A 271 -13.29 2.59 -24.07
C LEU A 271 -12.47 3.75 -24.64
N PHE A 272 -11.27 4.01 -24.13
CA PHE A 272 -10.36 5.03 -24.66
C PHE A 272 -9.83 4.67 -26.05
N LYS A 273 -9.53 3.39 -26.32
CA LYS A 273 -9.17 2.91 -27.66
C LYS A 273 -10.32 3.02 -28.65
N GLN A 274 -11.56 2.73 -28.23
CA GLN A 274 -12.74 2.90 -29.07
C GLN A 274 -13.02 4.38 -29.35
N LEU A 275 -12.96 5.25 -28.35
CA LEU A 275 -13.15 6.70 -28.51
C LEU A 275 -12.06 7.33 -29.39
N SER A 276 -10.80 6.89 -29.25
CA SER A 276 -9.70 7.34 -30.12
C SER A 276 -9.83 6.83 -31.56
N ALA A 277 -10.41 5.64 -31.77
CA ALA A 277 -10.70 5.11 -33.09
C ALA A 277 -11.87 5.85 -33.76
N THR A 278 -12.94 6.20 -33.04
CA THR A 278 -14.03 7.04 -33.56
C THR A 278 -13.55 8.46 -33.88
N HIS A 279 -12.70 9.08 -33.04
CA HIS A 279 -12.19 10.43 -33.29
C HIS A 279 -11.18 10.48 -34.45
N LYS A 280 -10.44 9.38 -34.71
CA LYS A 280 -9.63 9.21 -35.93
C LYS A 280 -10.49 8.98 -37.16
N ASN A 281 -11.60 8.24 -37.04
CA ASN A 281 -12.52 8.03 -38.16
C ASN A 281 -13.31 9.31 -38.51
N GLU A 282 -13.69 10.14 -37.53
CA GLU A 282 -14.28 11.48 -37.76
C GLU A 282 -13.29 12.43 -38.44
N LEU A 283 -12.03 12.48 -37.98
CA LEU A 283 -10.98 13.31 -38.62
C LEU A 283 -10.57 12.82 -40.03
N VAL A 284 -10.81 11.55 -40.36
CA VAL A 284 -10.63 10.99 -41.71
C VAL A 284 -11.86 11.25 -42.58
N PHE A 285 -13.07 11.24 -42.01
CA PHE A 285 -14.30 11.57 -42.72
C PHE A 285 -14.39 13.06 -43.07
N ASP A 286 -13.98 13.94 -42.14
CA ASP A 286 -13.93 15.39 -42.36
C ASP A 286 -12.84 15.78 -43.38
N ASN A 287 -11.67 15.12 -43.36
CA ASN A 287 -10.64 15.30 -44.40
C ASN A 287 -11.02 14.74 -45.78
N ALA A 288 -11.95 13.78 -45.84
CA ALA A 288 -12.43 13.22 -47.10
C ALA A 288 -13.52 14.11 -47.74
N LEU A 289 -14.28 14.86 -46.95
CA LEU A 289 -15.28 15.83 -47.42
C LEU A 289 -14.68 17.16 -47.88
N GLU A 290 -13.44 17.49 -47.48
CA GLU A 290 -12.72 18.69 -47.93
C GLU A 290 -11.99 18.52 -49.27
N LYS A 291 -12.10 17.34 -49.92
CA LYS A 291 -11.42 17.00 -51.19
C LYS A 291 -12.34 16.55 -52.33
N VAL A 292 -13.65 16.79 -52.23
CA VAL A 292 -14.63 16.64 -53.33
C VAL A 292 -15.21 18.01 -53.65
#